data_AF-A0A8X7ZXU8-F1
#
_entry.id   AF-A0A8X7ZXU8-F1
#
_cell.length_a   1.000
_cell.length_b   1.000
_cell.length_c   1.000
_cell.angle_alpha   90.00
_cell.angle_beta   90.00
_cell.angle_gamma   90.00
#
_symmetry.space_group_name_H-M   'P 1'
#
loop_
_entity.id
_entity.type
_entity.pdbx_description
1 polymer ?
#
loop_
_entity_poly.entity_id
_entity_poly.type
_entity_poly.pdbx_seq_one_letter_code
_entity_poly.pdbx_strand_id
1 'polypeptide(L)'
;METSLRYRVDSKALKIHAKERFAIDSITHLQVHGELDTRIRAPSYVSAMIRHFYPYLSASLRVGLQYDKHEKRNSKTVVEVSWSIYNFHREEVVRFRIRYEVITKAHFP
;
A
#
# COMPACT_ATOMS: atom_id res chain seq x y z
N MET A 1 -12.11 -9.11 -6.44
CA MET A 1 -11.95 -7.64 -6.45
C MET A 1 -12.71 -7.07 -5.25
N GLU A 2 -12.06 -6.29 -4.38
CA GLU A 2 -12.71 -5.60 -3.24
C GLU A 2 -12.81 -4.10 -3.55
N THR A 3 -14.03 -3.56 -3.59
CA THR A 3 -14.26 -2.12 -3.78
C THR A 3 -15.18 -1.61 -2.68
N SER A 4 -14.82 -0.50 -2.04
CA SER A 4 -15.67 0.16 -1.05
C SER A 4 -15.79 1.64 -1.34
N LEU A 5 -16.97 2.19 -1.10
CA LEU A 5 -17.31 3.57 -1.35
C LEU A 5 -17.76 4.18 -0.03
N ARG A 6 -17.09 5.23 0.41
CA ARG A 6 -17.38 5.93 1.66
C ARG A 6 -17.69 7.39 1.35
N TYR A 7 -18.92 7.78 1.59
CA TYR A 7 -19.33 9.18 1.53
C TYR A 7 -19.17 9.81 2.91
N ARG A 8 -18.29 10.81 3.03
CA ARG A 8 -18.16 11.60 4.26
C ARG A 8 -19.00 12.86 4.12
N VAL A 9 -20.07 12.93 4.92
CA VAL A 9 -20.99 14.07 5.01
C VAL A 9 -20.25 15.36 5.39
N ASP A 10 -19.34 15.29 6.37
CA ASP A 10 -18.61 16.46 6.89
C ASP A 10 -17.69 17.12 5.85
N SER A 11 -17.10 16.33 4.96
CA SER A 11 -16.17 16.82 3.94
C SER A 11 -16.80 16.99 2.56
N LYS A 12 -18.10 16.70 2.39
CA LYS A 12 -18.81 16.59 1.09
C LYS A 12 -17.96 15.87 0.03
N ALA A 13 -17.27 14.82 0.46
CA ALA A 13 -16.24 14.14 -0.32
C ALA A 13 -16.56 12.65 -0.40
N LEU A 14 -16.42 12.11 -1.61
CA LEU A 14 -16.59 10.70 -1.87
C LEU A 14 -15.20 10.06 -1.95
N LYS A 15 -14.96 9.06 -1.11
CA LYS A 15 -13.74 8.26 -1.13
C LYS A 15 -14.04 6.90 -1.73
N ILE A 16 -13.36 6.58 -2.82
CA ILE A 16 -13.42 5.28 -3.48
C ILE A 16 -12.15 4.53 -3.11
N HIS A 17 -12.30 3.38 -2.47
CA HIS A 17 -11.20 2.46 -2.17
C HIS A 17 -11.34 1.23 -3.06
N ALA A 18 -10.31 0.93 -3.84
CA ALA A 18 -10.19 -0.28 -4.64
C ALA A 18 -9.00 -1.08 -4.12
N LYS A 19 -9.21 -2.39 -3.96
CA LYS A 19 -8.17 -3.33 -3.57
C LYS A 19 -8.33 -4.59 -4.38
N GLU A 20 -7.27 -4.95 -5.06
CA GLU A 20 -7.24 -6.13 -5.91
C GLU A 20 -6.04 -6.99 -5.56
N ARG A 21 -6.24 -8.31 -5.56
CA ARG A 21 -5.19 -9.28 -5.29
C ARG A 21 -5.13 -10.23 -6.48
N PHE A 22 -4.02 -10.19 -7.18
CA PHE A 22 -3.66 -11.08 -8.26
C PHE A 22 -2.71 -12.16 -7.71
N ALA A 23 -3.05 -13.43 -7.93
CA ALA A 23 -2.08 -14.50 -7.76
C ALA A 23 -1.25 -14.55 -9.05
N ILE A 24 0.05 -14.20 -8.97
CA ILE A 24 0.98 -14.37 -10.08
C ILE A 24 1.36 -15.84 -10.17
N ASP A 25 1.57 -16.46 -9.01
CA ASP A 25 1.90 -17.88 -8.86
C ASP A 25 1.35 -18.38 -7.51
N SER A 26 1.37 -19.69 -7.31
CA SER A 26 1.03 -20.39 -6.07
C SER A 26 1.67 -19.78 -4.81
N ILE A 27 2.90 -19.28 -4.95
CA ILE A 27 3.67 -18.65 -3.86
C ILE A 27 3.80 -17.12 -3.99
N THR A 28 3.42 -16.52 -5.13
CA THR A 28 3.58 -15.07 -5.39
C THR A 28 2.23 -14.38 -5.56
N HIS A 29 1.94 -13.43 -4.67
CA HIS A 29 0.72 -12.63 -4.70
C HIS A 29 1.06 -11.15 -4.90
N LEU A 30 0.44 -10.52 -5.89
CA LEU A 30 0.46 -9.08 -6.11
C LEU A 30 -0.85 -8.47 -5.60
N GLN A 31 -0.77 -7.50 -4.71
CA GLN A 31 -1.91 -6.76 -4.19
C GLN A 31 -1.78 -5.29 -4.58
N VAL A 32 -2.74 -4.79 -5.35
CA VAL A 32 -2.83 -3.39 -5.72
C VAL A 32 -3.92 -2.74 -4.90
N HIS A 33 -3.67 -1.54 -4.38
CA HIS A 33 -4.62 -0.76 -3.61
C HIS A 33 -4.63 0.68 -4.11
N GLY A 34 -5.81 1.20 -4.44
CA GLY A 34 -6.01 2.58 -4.86
C GLY A 34 -7.07 3.26 -4.00
N GLU A 35 -6.82 4.50 -3.60
CA GLU A 35 -7.78 5.40 -3.00
C GLU A 35 -7.93 6.63 -3.91
N LEU A 36 -9.18 6.98 -4.21
CA LEU A 36 -9.55 8.15 -4.97
C LEU A 36 -10.49 9.01 -4.13
N ASP A 37 -10.10 10.26 -3.90
CA ASP A 37 -10.92 11.26 -3.19
C ASP A 37 -11.48 12.27 -4.20
N THR A 38 -12.80 12.35 -4.32
CA THR A 38 -13.47 13.25 -5.26
C THR A 38 -13.34 14.73 -4.91
N ARG A 39 -12.96 15.07 -3.67
CA ARG A 39 -12.64 16.45 -3.27
C ARG A 39 -11.42 16.98 -4.01
N ILE A 40 -10.45 16.11 -4.26
CA ILE A 40 -9.15 16.46 -4.87
C ILE A 40 -9.19 16.33 -6.40
N ARG A 41 -10.18 15.57 -6.92
CA ARG A 41 -10.30 15.15 -8.33
C ARG A 41 -9.04 14.43 -8.84
N ALA A 42 -8.30 13.76 -7.96
CA ALA A 42 -7.07 13.05 -8.25
C ALA A 42 -6.91 11.85 -7.29
N PRO A 43 -6.23 10.77 -7.70
CA PRO A 43 -5.95 9.63 -6.82
C PRO A 43 -5.15 10.10 -5.60
N SER A 44 -5.68 9.87 -4.40
CA SER A 44 -5.06 10.31 -3.14
C SER A 44 -3.96 9.34 -2.70
N TYR A 45 -4.11 8.04 -2.99
CA TYR A 45 -3.16 7.02 -2.62
C TYR A 45 -3.18 5.86 -3.61
N VAL A 46 -2.01 5.38 -4.03
CA VAL A 46 -1.88 4.14 -4.81
C VAL A 46 -0.74 3.34 -4.21
N SER A 47 -0.94 2.05 -3.95
CA SER A 47 0.13 1.15 -3.52
C SER A 47 0.03 -0.20 -4.20
N ALA A 48 1.19 -0.78 -4.46
CA ALA A 48 1.35 -2.14 -4.93
C ALA A 48 2.18 -2.91 -3.90
N MET A 49 1.75 -4.11 -3.55
CA MET A 49 2.45 -5.02 -2.66
C MET A 49 2.66 -6.34 -3.36
N ILE A 50 3.91 -6.74 -3.56
CA ILE A 50 4.24 -8.11 -3.92
C ILE A 50 4.56 -8.88 -2.64
N ARG A 51 4.00 -10.08 -2.51
CA ARG A 51 4.24 -10.98 -1.41
C ARG A 51 4.64 -12.35 -1.95
N HIS A 52 5.77 -12.84 -1.48
CA HIS A 52 6.30 -14.15 -1.81
C HIS A 52 6.33 -15.03 -0.55
N PHE A 53 5.80 -16.23 -0.67
CA PHE A 53 5.70 -17.21 0.43
C PHE A 53 6.71 -18.34 0.18
N TYR A 54 7.87 -18.28 0.85
CA TYR A 54 8.78 -19.41 0.93
C TYR A 54 8.29 -20.42 2.00
N PRO A 55 8.70 -21.69 1.94
CA PRO A 55 8.20 -22.73 2.86
C PRO A 55 8.42 -22.42 4.36
N TYR A 56 9.44 -21.65 4.69
CA TYR A 56 9.84 -21.33 6.08
C TYR A 56 9.83 -19.82 6.38
N LEU A 57 9.63 -19.00 5.34
CA LEU A 57 9.83 -17.55 5.35
C LEU A 57 8.75 -16.89 4.48
N SER A 58 8.13 -15.82 4.94
CA SER A 58 7.30 -14.98 4.06
C SER A 58 7.99 -13.65 3.86
N ALA A 59 8.15 -13.21 2.62
CA ALA A 59 8.69 -11.90 2.29
C ALA A 59 7.63 -11.09 1.55
N SER A 60 7.54 -9.80 1.86
CA SER A 60 6.66 -8.88 1.16
C SER A 60 7.33 -7.54 0.99
N LEU A 61 7.16 -6.99 -0.20
CA LEU A 61 7.60 -5.65 -0.57
C LEU A 61 6.36 -4.87 -0.99
N ARG A 62 6.08 -3.77 -0.30
CA ARG A 62 5.00 -2.84 -0.59
C ARG A 62 5.61 -1.50 -0.97
N VAL A 63 5.20 -0.99 -2.13
CA VAL A 63 5.54 0.35 -2.60
C VAL A 63 4.24 1.14 -2.72
N GLY A 64 4.17 2.29 -2.08
CA GLY A 64 3.03 3.18 -2.06
C GLY A 64 3.43 4.58 -2.49
N LEU A 65 2.51 5.28 -3.14
CA LEU A 65 2.62 6.66 -3.54
C LEU A 65 1.38 7.38 -3.05
N GLN A 66 1.59 8.39 -2.21
CA GLN A 66 0.54 9.24 -1.68
C GLN A 66 0.71 10.64 -2.26
N TYR A 67 -0.36 11.12 -2.90
CA TYR A 67 -0.42 12.46 -3.45
C TYR A 67 -1.21 13.34 -2.50
N ASP A 68 -0.51 14.27 -1.87
CA ASP A 68 -1.15 15.33 -1.10
C ASP A 68 -1.25 16.60 -1.95
N LYS A 69 -2.48 17.01 -2.27
CA LYS A 69 -2.75 18.27 -2.99
C LYS A 69 -3.05 19.42 -2.03
N HIS A 70 -3.32 19.13 -0.75
CA HIS A 70 -3.61 20.14 0.26
C HIS A 70 -2.34 20.92 0.64
N GLU A 71 -1.18 20.28 0.52
CA GLU A 71 0.14 20.87 0.69
C GLU A 71 0.87 20.86 -0.66
N LYS A 72 0.67 21.91 -1.47
CA LYS A 72 1.25 22.09 -2.81
C LYS A 72 2.69 21.53 -2.88
N ARG A 73 2.89 20.51 -3.74
CA ARG A 73 4.16 19.91 -4.24
C ARG A 73 4.80 18.75 -3.47
N ASN A 74 4.19 18.16 -2.43
CA ASN A 74 4.81 17.00 -1.77
C ASN A 74 4.20 15.66 -2.26
N SER A 75 4.97 14.89 -3.03
CA SER A 75 4.65 13.48 -3.29
C SER A 75 5.36 12.62 -2.26
N LYS A 76 4.59 11.82 -1.51
CA LYS A 76 5.16 10.90 -0.52
C LYS A 76 5.24 9.51 -1.13
N THR A 77 6.45 9.00 -1.25
CA THR A 77 6.69 7.61 -1.64
C THR A 77 6.98 6.81 -0.38
N VAL A 78 6.25 5.73 -0.17
CA VAL A 78 6.42 4.84 0.98
C VAL A 78 6.89 3.50 0.47
N VAL A 79 8.04 3.03 0.95
CA VAL A 79 8.56 1.69 0.68
C VAL A 79 8.53 0.92 1.99
N GLU A 80 7.78 -0.17 2.04
CA GLU A 80 7.69 -1.05 3.19
C GLU A 80 8.16 -2.45 2.79
N VAL A 81 9.21 -2.92 3.46
CA VAL A 81 9.72 -4.29 3.34
C VAL A 81 9.36 -5.04 4.61
N SER A 82 8.78 -6.23 4.48
CA SER A 82 8.40 -7.06 5.61
C SER A 82 8.75 -8.50 5.34
N TRP A 83 9.46 -9.13 6.27
CA TRP A 83 9.69 -10.57 6.25
C TRP A 83 9.24 -11.20 7.58
N SER A 84 8.62 -12.37 7.51
CA SER A 84 8.27 -13.17 8.68
C SER A 84 8.96 -14.52 8.60
N ILE A 85 9.65 -14.90 9.68
CA ILE A 85 10.32 -16.19 9.84
C ILE A 85 9.44 -17.05 10.73
N TYR A 86 9.10 -18.24 10.24
CA TYR A 86 8.33 -19.22 11.00
C TYR A 86 9.29 -20.11 11.77
N ASN A 87 9.27 -20.03 13.10
CA ASN A 87 10.07 -20.91 13.93
C ASN A 87 9.26 -22.18 14.25
N PHE A 88 9.49 -23.22 13.47
CA PHE A 88 8.74 -24.50 13.55
C PHE A 88 8.84 -25.16 14.94
N HIS A 89 9.91 -24.89 15.70
CA HIS A 89 10.14 -25.54 16.98
C HIS A 89 9.38 -24.92 18.17
N ARG A 90 8.85 -23.69 18.03
CA ARG A 90 8.14 -22.98 19.11
C ARG A 90 6.75 -22.47 18.74
N GLU A 91 6.27 -22.77 17.54
CA GLU A 91 5.04 -22.17 16.98
C GLU A 91 5.05 -20.62 17.00
N GLU A 92 6.23 -20.01 17.09
CA GLU A 92 6.42 -18.57 17.16
C GLU A 92 6.72 -18.02 15.76
N VAL A 93 6.03 -16.94 15.38
CA VAL A 93 6.25 -16.23 14.11
C VAL A 93 6.93 -14.91 14.41
N VAL A 94 8.22 -14.81 14.07
CA VAL A 94 8.95 -13.55 14.20
C VAL A 94 8.74 -12.74 12.92
N ARG A 95 8.08 -11.59 13.03
CA ARG A 95 7.83 -10.68 11.91
C ARG A 95 8.67 -9.41 12.03
N PHE A 96 9.50 -9.17 11.03
CA PHE A 96 10.20 -7.91 10.86
C PHE A 96 9.51 -7.06 9.79
N ARG A 97 9.44 -5.76 10.07
CA ARG A 97 8.88 -4.74 9.18
C ARG A 97 9.78 -3.52 9.20
N ILE A 98 10.24 -3.13 8.03
CA ILE A 98 11.00 -1.91 7.81
C ILE A 98 10.16 -1.05 6.88
N ARG A 99 9.72 0.11 7.37
CA ARG A 99 9.02 1.12 6.58
C ARG A 99 9.94 2.31 6.38
N TYR A 100 10.07 2.74 5.14
CA TYR A 100 10.79 3.92 4.74
C TYR A 100 9.83 4.88 4.02
N GLU A 101 9.84 6.14 4.39
CA GLU A 101 9.03 7.20 3.77
C GLU A 101 9.97 8.23 3.15
N VAL A 102 9.85 8.41 1.83
CA VAL A 102 10.54 9.43 1.05
C VAL A 102 9.54 10.52 0.71
N ILE A 103 9.77 11.72 1.24
CA ILE A 103 8.98 12.89 0.87
C ILE A 103 9.74 13.61 -0.23
N THR A 104 9.28 13.47 -1.46
CA THR A 104 9.84 14.19 -2.60
C THR A 104 9.04 15.46 -2.83
N LYS A 105 9.71 16.61 -2.82
CA LYS A 105 9.12 17.86 -3.31
C LYS A 105 9.22 17.87 -4.82
N ALA A 106 8.12 17.70 -5.52
CA ALA A 106 8.10 17.74 -6.97
C ALA A 106 8.24 19.20 -7.45
N HIS A 107 9.46 19.62 -7.78
CA HIS A 107 9.71 20.87 -8.50
C HIS A 107 9.56 20.59 -10.00
N PHE A 108 8.36 20.75 -10.54
CA PHE A 108 8.17 20.83 -12.00
C PHE A 108 8.50 22.27 -12.46
N PRO A 109 9.31 22.45 -13.52
CA PRO A 109 9.66 23.76 -14.09
C PRO A 109 8.45 24.47 -14.68
#